data_AF-A0A916E315-F1
#
_entry.id   AF-A0A916E315-F1
#
_cell.length_a   1.000
_cell.length_b   1.000
_cell.length_c   1.000
_cell.angle_alpha   90.00
_cell.angle_beta   90.00
_cell.angle_gamma   90.00
#
_symmetry.space_group_name_H-M   'P 1'
#
loop_
_entity.id
_entity.type
_entity.pdbx_description
1 polymer ?
#
loop_
_entity_poly.entity_id
_entity_poly.type
_entity_poly.pdbx_seq_one_letter_code
_entity_poly.pdbx_strand_id
1 'polypeptide(L)'
;MMLYKFIFVLLIAHLASFHFETWSENNYTSKTYHQRGTFVPGFIIKSYRWESPSGDGCCVKMCYGSRNVRYWCSSYSNGLPSSKFNKIVIGCGDEQLVCN
;
A
#
# COMPACT_ATOMS: atom_id res chain seq x y z
N MET A 1 17.01 -30.16 -36.91
CA MET A 1 15.63 -29.71 -36.65
C MET A 1 15.48 -29.49 -35.14
N MET A 2 15.26 -28.22 -34.75
CA MET A 2 14.78 -27.70 -33.44
C MET A 2 15.46 -28.19 -32.15
N LEU A 3 16.39 -27.37 -31.64
CA LEU A 3 16.90 -27.43 -30.26
C LEU A 3 15.92 -26.65 -29.36
N TYR A 4 15.13 -27.34 -28.53
CA TYR A 4 14.18 -26.71 -27.61
C TYR A 4 14.96 -26.01 -26.49
N LYS A 5 15.13 -24.69 -26.59
CA LYS A 5 15.67 -23.86 -25.52
C LYS A 5 14.64 -23.79 -24.40
N PHE A 6 14.84 -24.56 -23.33
CA PHE A 6 14.11 -24.39 -22.07
C PHE A 6 14.54 -23.07 -21.43
N ILE A 7 13.72 -22.04 -21.60
CA ILE A 7 13.87 -20.78 -20.86
C ILE A 7 13.40 -21.06 -19.43
N PHE A 8 14.35 -21.20 -18.51
CA PHE A 8 14.06 -21.19 -17.07
C PHE A 8 13.71 -19.76 -16.66
N VAL A 9 12.42 -19.46 -16.53
CA VAL A 9 11.96 -18.22 -15.89
C VAL A 9 12.12 -18.41 -14.39
N LEU A 10 13.17 -17.84 -13.82
CA LEU A 10 13.31 -17.67 -12.37
C LEU A 10 12.22 -16.71 -11.89
N LEU A 11 11.11 -17.26 -11.40
CA LEU A 11 10.08 -16.48 -10.71
C LEU A 11 10.65 -16.10 -9.33
N ILE A 12 11.36 -14.98 -9.26
CA ILE A 12 11.76 -14.40 -7.97
C ILE A 12 10.47 -13.93 -7.31
N ALA A 13 9.97 -14.69 -6.33
CA ALA A 13 8.94 -14.22 -5.43
C ALA A 13 9.55 -13.06 -4.63
N HIS A 14 9.37 -11.82 -5.11
CA HIS A 14 9.69 -10.64 -4.31
C HIS A 14 8.79 -10.66 -3.08
N LEU A 15 9.39 -11.01 -1.94
CA LEU A 15 8.75 -10.81 -0.65
C LEU A 15 8.66 -9.30 -0.43
N ALA A 16 7.51 -8.74 -0.77
CA ALA A 16 7.16 -7.36 -0.49
C ALA A 16 7.37 -7.07 1.01
N SER A 17 8.29 -6.16 1.32
CA SER A 17 8.66 -5.80 2.70
C SER A 17 8.19 -4.39 2.99
N PHE A 18 6.88 -4.15 2.87
CA PHE A 18 6.28 -2.87 3.22
C PHE A 18 5.68 -2.87 4.62
N HIS A 19 5.43 -1.67 5.12
CA HIS A 19 4.77 -1.39 6.38
C HIS A 19 3.92 -0.13 6.22
N PHE A 20 2.63 -0.24 6.55
CA PHE A 20 1.73 0.91 6.58
C PHE A 20 1.13 1.12 7.96
N GLU A 21 1.48 2.24 8.58
CA GLU A 21 0.97 2.65 9.88
C GLU A 21 0.03 3.85 9.72
N THR A 22 -1.09 3.81 10.41
CA THR A 22 -2.13 4.86 10.37
C THR A 22 -2.60 5.20 11.75
N TRP A 23 -2.90 6.47 11.99
CA TRP A 23 -3.41 6.93 13.28
C TRP A 23 -4.64 7.83 13.14
N SER A 24 -5.50 7.81 14.15
CA SER A 24 -6.68 8.70 14.22
C SER A 24 -6.32 10.15 14.54
N GLU A 25 -5.16 10.37 15.14
CA GLU A 25 -4.42 11.62 15.36
C GLU A 25 -2.94 11.25 15.54
N ASN A 26 -2.01 12.21 15.45
CA ASN A 26 -0.60 11.92 15.77
C ASN A 26 -0.45 11.29 17.16
N ASN A 27 0.15 10.11 17.21
CA ASN A 27 0.40 9.32 18.43
C ASN A 27 -0.86 8.86 19.19
N TYR A 28 -2.01 8.73 18.53
CA TYR A 28 -3.23 8.19 19.14
C TYR A 28 -3.50 6.75 18.68
N THR A 29 -4.77 6.30 18.67
CA THR A 29 -5.17 4.98 18.16
C THR A 29 -4.53 4.70 16.81
N SER A 30 -3.74 3.62 16.74
CA SER A 30 -3.01 3.22 15.56
C SER A 30 -3.48 1.87 15.01
N LYS A 31 -3.28 1.68 13.70
CA LYS A 31 -3.31 0.38 13.06
C LYS A 31 -2.17 0.26 12.07
N THR A 32 -1.63 -0.95 12.01
CA THR A 32 -0.47 -1.31 11.20
C THR A 32 -0.81 -2.45 10.25
N TYR A 33 -0.34 -2.37 9.02
CA TYR A 33 -0.56 -3.36 7.97
C TYR A 33 0.77 -3.76 7.31
N HIS A 34 0.99 -5.07 7.22
CA HIS A 34 2.16 -5.69 6.57
C HIS A 34 1.75 -6.61 5.40
N GLN A 35 0.48 -6.56 5.01
CA GLN A 35 -0.07 -7.41 3.96
C GLN A 35 -0.91 -6.60 3.00
N ARG A 36 -1.04 -7.14 1.78
CA ARG A 36 -1.84 -6.54 0.70
C ARG A 36 -3.33 -6.71 1.03
N GLY A 37 -4.16 -5.88 0.41
CA GLY A 37 -5.61 -5.96 0.55
C GLY A 37 -6.26 -4.61 0.80
N THR A 38 -7.55 -4.67 1.14
CA THR A 38 -8.38 -3.50 1.46
C THR A 38 -8.70 -3.48 2.95
N PHE A 39 -8.45 -2.35 3.60
CA PHE A 39 -8.58 -2.20 5.05
C PHE A 39 -9.43 -0.98 5.40
N VAL A 40 -10.32 -1.18 6.39
CA VAL A 40 -11.12 -0.12 7.01
C VAL A 40 -10.73 -0.06 8.49
N PRO A 41 -9.93 0.93 8.93
CA PRO A 41 -9.44 0.98 10.30
C PRO A 41 -10.52 1.16 11.38
N GLY A 42 -11.74 1.57 11.01
CA GLY A 42 -12.80 1.92 11.95
C GLY A 42 -12.70 3.35 12.51
N PHE A 43 -11.79 4.17 11.99
CA PHE A 43 -11.64 5.57 12.33
C PHE A 43 -11.24 6.41 11.10
N ILE A 44 -11.41 7.73 11.20
CA ILE A 44 -10.84 8.67 10.23
C ILE A 44 -9.35 8.79 10.47
N ILE A 45 -8.54 8.48 9.46
CA ILE A 45 -7.10 8.57 9.53
C ILE A 45 -6.69 10.05 9.38
N LYS A 46 -5.88 10.53 10.33
CA LYS A 46 -5.35 11.90 10.36
C LYS A 46 -3.83 11.97 10.41
N SER A 47 -3.15 10.84 10.42
CA SER A 47 -1.74 10.76 10.07
C SER A 47 -1.39 9.34 9.64
N TYR A 48 -0.29 9.20 8.91
CA TYR A 48 0.13 7.92 8.39
C TYR A 48 1.62 7.89 8.03
N ARG A 49 2.13 6.68 7.89
CA ARG A 49 3.47 6.37 7.44
C ARG A 49 3.43 5.13 6.55
N TRP A 50 3.83 5.32 5.30
CA TRP A 50 4.08 4.27 4.32
C TRP A 50 5.59 4.07 4.21
N GLU A 51 6.05 2.88 4.52
CA GLU A 51 7.42 2.44 4.36
C GLU A 51 7.42 1.29 3.35
N SER A 52 8.03 1.52 2.20
CA SER A 52 8.22 0.55 1.12
C SER A 52 9.63 0.71 0.58
N PRO A 53 10.43 -0.37 0.53
CA PRO A 53 11.70 -0.38 -0.17
C PRO A 53 11.55 0.09 -1.62
N SER A 54 12.50 0.90 -2.08
CA SER A 54 12.54 1.32 -3.48
C SER A 54 12.59 0.10 -4.40
N GLY A 55 11.61 -0.02 -5.30
CA GLY A 55 11.58 -1.09 -6.31
C GLY A 55 10.91 -2.39 -5.87
N ASP A 56 10.29 -2.45 -4.69
CA ASP A 56 9.46 -3.61 -4.28
C ASP A 56 8.15 -3.75 -5.08
N GLY A 57 7.82 -2.72 -5.87
CA GLY A 57 6.63 -2.65 -6.70
C GLY A 57 5.34 -2.45 -5.92
N CYS A 58 5.41 -2.16 -4.62
CA CYS A 58 4.23 -2.02 -3.77
C CYS A 58 3.78 -0.58 -3.66
N CYS A 59 2.47 -0.40 -3.63
CA CYS A 59 1.85 0.90 -3.51
C CYS A 59 0.65 0.84 -2.57
N VAL A 60 0.38 1.98 -1.93
CA VAL A 60 -0.79 2.21 -1.09
C VAL A 60 -1.67 3.29 -1.71
N LYS A 61 -2.97 3.04 -1.71
CA LYS A 61 -4.01 3.99 -2.08
C LYS A 61 -4.90 4.29 -0.87
N MET A 62 -5.09 5.58 -0.60
CA MET A 62 -5.90 6.09 0.50
C MET A 62 -7.24 6.56 -0.07
N CYS A 63 -8.34 6.14 0.57
CA CYS A 63 -9.68 6.36 0.08
C CYS A 63 -10.59 6.97 1.16
N TYR A 64 -11.54 7.82 0.74
CA TYR A 64 -12.66 8.25 1.56
C TYR A 64 -13.96 7.76 0.93
N GLY A 65 -14.53 6.69 1.48
CA GLY A 65 -15.58 5.94 0.79
C GLY A 65 -15.07 5.41 -0.56
N SER A 66 -15.78 5.73 -1.65
CA SER A 66 -15.43 5.36 -3.02
C SER A 66 -14.37 6.25 -3.70
N ARG A 67 -13.97 7.35 -3.04
CA ARG A 67 -13.10 8.38 -3.65
C ARG A 67 -11.64 8.12 -3.34
N ASN A 68 -10.81 8.23 -4.37
CA ASN A 68 -9.35 8.28 -4.21
C ASN A 68 -8.93 9.62 -3.60
N VAL A 69 -8.11 9.58 -2.55
CA VAL A 69 -7.56 10.74 -1.86
C VAL A 69 -6.06 10.88 -2.15
N ARG A 70 -5.29 9.80 -1.98
CA ARG A 70 -3.84 9.79 -2.17
C ARG A 70 -3.34 8.43 -2.63
N TYR A 71 -2.14 8.43 -3.18
CA TYR A 71 -1.47 7.26 -3.71
C TYR A 71 0.04 7.40 -3.55
N TRP A 72 0.71 6.35 -3.09
CA TRP A 72 2.17 6.31 -2.93
C TRP A 72 2.71 4.94 -3.28
N CYS A 73 3.81 4.91 -4.02
CA CYS A 73 4.65 3.71 -4.17
C CYS A 73 5.95 3.87 -3.40
N SER A 74 6.57 5.04 -3.46
CA SER A 74 7.72 5.37 -2.60
C SER A 74 7.28 5.65 -1.18
N SER A 75 8.16 5.33 -0.22
CA SER A 75 7.97 5.64 1.20
C SER A 75 7.57 7.11 1.42
N TYR A 76 6.57 7.34 2.26
CA TYR A 76 6.04 8.67 2.55
C TYR A 76 5.36 8.70 3.92
N SER A 77 5.56 9.77 4.67
CA SER A 77 4.88 10.01 5.94
C SER A 77 4.20 11.38 5.94
N ASN A 78 3.08 11.48 6.64
CA ASN A 78 2.38 12.75 6.81
C ASN A 78 1.66 12.80 8.15
N GLY A 79 2.09 13.72 9.00
CA GLY A 79 1.47 13.98 10.30
C GLY A 79 0.24 14.90 10.25
N LEU A 80 -0.06 15.52 9.10
CA LEU A 80 -1.20 16.41 8.94
C LEU A 80 -1.70 16.42 7.47
N PRO A 81 -2.34 15.34 7.01
CA PRO A 81 -2.88 15.25 5.67
C PRO A 81 -4.01 16.28 5.49
N SER A 82 -3.98 16.99 4.37
CA SER A 82 -4.98 17.99 3.98
C SER A 82 -6.36 17.42 3.68
N SER A 83 -6.53 16.09 3.71
CA SER A 83 -7.78 15.41 3.39
C SER A 83 -7.96 14.19 4.29
N LYS A 84 -9.19 13.97 4.73
CA LYS A 84 -9.60 12.81 5.52
C LYS A 84 -9.69 11.57 4.62
N PHE A 85 -9.34 10.41 5.16
CA PHE A 85 -9.53 9.12 4.52
C PHE A 85 -9.85 8.06 5.60
N ASN A 86 -10.56 7.02 5.22
CA ASN A 86 -11.07 5.98 6.15
C ASN A 86 -10.91 4.56 5.61
N LYS A 87 -10.31 4.42 4.43
CA LYS A 87 -10.04 3.14 3.78
C LYS A 87 -8.67 3.18 3.11
N ILE A 88 -8.03 2.04 3.08
CA ILE A 88 -6.67 1.85 2.57
C ILE A 88 -6.71 0.65 1.63
N VAL A 89 -6.05 0.73 0.50
CA VAL A 89 -5.84 -0.39 -0.42
C VAL A 89 -4.35 -0.53 -0.65
N ILE A 90 -3.79 -1.71 -0.43
CA ILE A 90 -2.37 -2.02 -0.62
C ILE A 90 -2.25 -3.18 -1.62
N GLY A 91 -1.31 -3.07 -2.54
CA GLY A 91 -1.11 -4.02 -3.63
C GLY A 91 0.25 -3.78 -4.29
N CYS A 92 0.76 -4.77 -5.01
CA CYS A 92 2.08 -4.71 -5.62
C CYS A 92 2.04 -5.12 -7.10
N GLY A 93 3.05 -4.71 -7.87
CA GLY A 93 3.13 -4.97 -9.30
C GLY A 93 1.94 -4.36 -10.05
N ASP A 94 1.22 -5.20 -10.79
CA ASP A 94 0.11 -4.78 -11.64
C ASP A 94 -1.27 -4.85 -10.94
N GLU A 95 -1.29 -5.03 -9.62
CA GLU A 95 -2.53 -5.07 -8.84
C GLU A 95 -3.31 -3.76 -8.93
N GLN A 96 -4.58 -3.87 -9.33
CA GLN A 96 -5.44 -2.70 -9.41
C GLN A 96 -5.90 -2.26 -8.01
N LEU A 97 -5.47 -1.07 -7.61
CA LEU A 97 -5.86 -0.47 -6.33
C LEU A 97 -7.16 0.33 -6.50
N VAL A 98 -8.30 -0.19 -6.04
CA VAL A 98 -9.60 0.44 -6.28
C VAL A 98 -10.31 0.82 -4.99
N CYS A 99 -10.82 2.05 -4.92
CA CYS A 99 -11.48 2.58 -3.73
C CYS A 99 -12.94 2.14 -3.57
N ASN A 100 -13.44 1.13 -4.28
CA ASN A 100 -14.87 0.74 -4.31
C ASN A 100 -15.43 0.42 -2.93
#